data_AF-A0A8S9W3S3-F1
#
_entry.id   AF-A0A8S9W3S3-F1
#
_cell.length_a   1.000
_cell.length_b   1.000
_cell.length_c   1.000
_cell.angle_alpha   90.00
_cell.angle_beta   90.00
_cell.angle_gamma   90.00
#
_symmetry.space_group_name_H-M   'P 1'
#
loop_
_entity.id
_entity.type
_entity.pdbx_description
1 polymer ?
#
loop_
_entity_poly.entity_id
_entity_poly.type
_entity_poly.pdbx_seq_one_letter_code
_entity_poly.pdbx_strand_id
1 'polypeptide(L)'
;MISAIMWAVVVVALMVAFYALARFSEELGEALRIRSYYLLYYAALLFLFIGIQMRLLGTVAPNLAFKYIYWHEAIVAIGVMIALITTIVYWGWLLSDHRKMK
;
A
#
# COMPACT_ATOMS: atom_id res chain seq x y z
N MET A 1 -25.15 4.37 12.15
CA MET A 1 -24.50 5.25 11.15
C MET A 1 -23.19 5.73 11.73
N ILE A 2 -22.07 5.51 11.06
CA ILE A 2 -20.80 6.12 11.45
C ILE A 2 -20.89 7.60 11.08
N SER A 3 -20.60 8.50 12.02
CA SER A 3 -20.59 9.94 11.76
C SER A 3 -19.43 10.29 10.83
N ALA A 4 -19.56 11.39 10.08
CA ALA A 4 -18.48 11.89 9.22
C ALA A 4 -17.16 12.09 9.99
N ILE A 5 -17.26 12.40 11.29
CA ILE A 5 -16.13 12.55 12.20
C ILE A 5 -15.40 11.21 12.39
N MET A 6 -16.11 10.13 12.72
CA MET A 6 -15.48 8.81 12.86
C MET A 6 -14.86 8.34 11.53
N TRP A 7 -15.49 8.66 10.40
CA TRP A 7 -14.92 8.34 9.09
C TRP A 7 -13.60 9.09 8.84
N ALA A 8 -13.55 10.38 9.15
CA ALA A 8 -12.32 11.16 9.07
C ALA A 8 -11.21 10.60 9.97
N VAL A 9 -11.56 10.13 11.18
CA VAL A 9 -10.60 9.47 12.08
C VAL A 9 -10.01 8.22 11.43
N VAL A 10 -10.83 7.37 10.79
CA VAL A 10 -10.35 6.17 10.09
C VAL A 10 -9.41 6.52 8.94
N VAL A 11 -9.76 7.53 8.13
CA VAL A 11 -8.93 8.01 7.02
C VAL A 11 -7.57 8.48 7.53
N VAL A 12 -7.56 9.32 8.57
CA VAL A 12 -6.33 9.87 9.16
C VAL A 12 -5.48 8.75 9.79
N ALA A 13 -6.10 7.83 10.54
CA ALA A 13 -5.39 6.71 11.14
C ALA A 13 -4.71 5.83 10.08
N LEU A 14 -5.40 5.53 8.98
CA LEU A 14 -4.82 4.79 7.87
C LEU A 14 -3.71 5.60 7.17
N MET A 15 -3.88 6.91 6.94
CA MET A 15 -2.82 7.74 6.38
C MET A 15 -1.55 7.70 7.24
N VAL A 16 -1.70 7.81 8.56
CA VAL A 16 -0.58 7.72 9.51
C VAL A 16 0.09 6.34 9.45
N ALA A 17 -0.69 5.27 9.42
CA ALA A 17 -0.15 3.91 9.34
C ALA A 17 0.64 3.69 8.03
N PHE A 18 0.08 4.09 6.89
CA PHE A 18 0.74 3.98 5.59
C PHE A 18 1.99 4.88 5.50
N TYR A 19 1.94 6.09 6.06
CA TYR A 19 3.09 6.98 6.16
C TYR A 19 4.21 6.39 7.03
N ALA A 20 3.88 5.86 8.21
CA ALA A 20 4.85 5.23 9.09
C ALA A 20 5.51 4.02 8.41
N LEU A 21 4.72 3.21 7.70
CA LEU A 21 5.22 2.06 6.95
C LEU A 21 6.14 2.49 5.79
N ALA A 22 5.75 3.56 5.08
CA ALA A 22 6.54 4.16 4.01
C ALA A 22 7.89 4.68 4.52
N ARG A 23 7.88 5.38 5.66
CA ARG A 23 9.10 5.93 6.28
C ARG A 23 10.01 4.84 6.83
N PHE A 24 9.44 3.85 7.51
CA PHE A 24 10.18 2.70 8.00
C PHE A 24 10.84 1.92 6.85
N SER A 25 10.13 1.74 5.74
CA SER A 25 10.69 1.09 4.55
C SER A 25 11.83 1.89 3.92
N GLU A 26 11.75 3.21 3.93
CA GLU A 26 12.79 4.11 3.42
C GLU A 26 14.06 3.99 4.27
N GLU A 27 13.92 4.14 5.59
CA GLU A 27 15.04 4.08 6.54
C GLU A 27 15.71 2.70 6.55
N LEU A 28 14.91 1.63 6.50
CA LEU A 28 15.42 0.26 6.41
C LEU A 28 16.20 0.04 5.11
N GLY A 29 15.73 0.62 4.02
CA GLY A 29 16.40 0.53 2.75
C GLY A 29 17.67 1.37 2.63
N GLU A 30 17.68 2.58 3.20
CA GLU A 30 18.90 3.39 3.34
C GLU A 30 19.95 2.69 4.19
N ALA A 31 19.55 2.14 5.35
CA ALA A 31 20.44 1.41 6.25
C ALA A 31 21.08 0.18 5.58
N LEU A 32 20.34 -0.49 4.70
CA LEU A 32 20.80 -1.65 3.95
C LEU A 32 21.45 -1.28 2.60
N ARG A 33 21.60 0.02 2.27
CA ARG A 33 22.08 0.54 0.97
C ARG A 33 21.34 -0.06 -0.24
N ILE A 34 20.06 -0.36 -0.06
CA ILE A 34 19.21 -0.95 -1.10
C ILE A 34 18.88 0.13 -2.14
N ARG A 35 18.99 -0.24 -3.42
CA ARG A 35 18.67 0.61 -4.59
C ARG A 35 17.23 1.14 -4.49
N SER A 36 16.94 2.26 -5.15
CA SER A 36 15.68 3.05 -5.07
C SER A 36 14.39 2.33 -5.52
N TYR A 37 14.06 1.17 -4.95
CA TYR A 37 12.82 0.43 -5.18
C TYR A 37 11.61 1.04 -4.44
N TYR A 38 11.84 2.05 -3.59
CA TYR A 38 10.82 2.71 -2.75
C TYR A 38 9.67 3.32 -3.55
N LEU A 39 9.93 3.80 -4.77
CA LEU A 39 8.90 4.39 -5.65
C LEU A 39 7.79 3.39 -6.00
N LEU A 40 8.16 2.15 -6.34
CA LEU A 40 7.18 1.11 -6.65
C LEU A 40 6.44 0.65 -5.38
N TYR A 41 7.12 0.66 -4.24
CA TYR A 41 6.52 0.35 -2.95
C TYR A 41 5.48 1.41 -2.53
N TYR A 42 5.78 2.70 -2.73
CA TYR A 42 4.85 3.80 -2.49
C TYR A 42 3.66 3.77 -3.43
N ALA A 43 3.87 3.42 -4.70
CA ALA A 43 2.78 3.20 -5.63
C ALA A 43 1.85 2.07 -5.15
N ALA A 44 2.40 0.92 -4.77
CA ALA A 44 1.62 -0.19 -4.22
C ALA A 44 0.82 0.21 -2.97
N LEU A 45 1.47 0.91 -2.03
CA LEU A 45 0.84 1.42 -0.82
C LEU A 45 -0.32 2.37 -1.12
N LEU A 46 -0.15 3.27 -2.10
CA LEU A 46 -1.21 4.19 -2.52
C LEU A 46 -2.43 3.43 -3.07
N PHE A 47 -2.22 2.48 -3.97
CA PHE A 47 -3.32 1.68 -4.53
C PHE A 47 -4.04 0.87 -3.44
N LEU A 48 -3.29 0.24 -2.53
CA LEU A 48 -3.87 -0.47 -1.39
C LEU A 48 -4.68 0.47 -0.48
N PHE A 49 -4.15 1.65 -0.16
CA PHE A 49 -4.85 2.64 0.65
C PHE A 49 -6.18 3.05 0.00
N ILE A 50 -6.17 3.42 -1.28
CA ILE A 50 -7.38 3.83 -2.02
C ILE A 50 -8.41 2.70 -2.04
N GLY A 51 -7.99 1.47 -2.34
CA GLY A 51 -8.88 0.31 -2.39
C GLY A 51 -9.52 -0.01 -1.03
N ILE A 52 -8.75 0.06 0.06
CA ILE A 52 -9.25 -0.14 1.43
C ILE A 52 -10.27 0.94 1.80
N GLN A 53 -9.99 2.21 1.48
CA GLN A 53 -10.93 3.31 1.74
C GLN A 53 -12.24 3.12 0.98
N MET A 54 -12.19 2.71 -0.30
CA MET A 54 -13.39 2.44 -1.10
C MET A 54 -14.22 1.28 -0.52
N ARG A 55 -13.58 0.19 -0.09
CA ARG A 55 -14.27 -0.94 0.54
C ARG A 55 -14.96 -0.53 1.84
N LEU A 56 -14.23 0.17 2.70
CA LEU A 56 -14.75 0.66 3.98
C LEU A 56 -15.87 1.69 3.77
N LEU A 57 -15.78 2.54 2.73
CA LEU A 57 -16.86 3.49 2.42
C LEU A 57 -18.13 2.74 1.99
N GLY A 58 -17.98 1.62 1.28
CA GLY A 58 -19.07 0.75 0.87
C GLY A 58 -19.82 0.08 2.02
N THR A 59 -19.13 -0.27 3.11
CA THR A 59 -19.77 -0.84 4.29
C THR A 59 -20.47 0.21 5.15
N VAL A 60 -19.96 1.45 5.15
CA VAL A 60 -20.47 2.55 5.99
C VAL A 60 -21.59 3.35 5.33
N ALA A 61 -21.51 3.55 4.01
CA ALA A 61 -22.42 4.39 3.24
C ALA A 61 -22.86 3.68 1.95
N PRO A 62 -23.68 2.61 2.04
CA PRO A 62 -24.02 1.75 0.91
C PRO A 62 -24.71 2.50 -0.25
N ASN A 63 -25.50 3.54 0.07
CA ASN A 63 -26.20 4.35 -0.93
C ASN A 63 -25.27 5.26 -1.76
N LEU A 64 -24.12 5.68 -1.21
CA LEU A 64 -23.11 6.47 -1.92
C LEU A 64 -22.14 5.57 -2.71
N ALA A 65 -21.96 4.33 -2.27
CA ALA A 65 -20.95 3.43 -2.79
C ALA A 65 -21.45 2.46 -3.87
N PHE A 66 -22.77 2.35 -4.10
CA PHE A 66 -23.37 1.36 -5.01
C PHE A 66 -22.76 1.35 -6.43
N LYS A 67 -22.26 2.51 -6.90
CA LYS A 67 -21.61 2.65 -8.22
C LYS A 67 -20.14 2.21 -8.26
N TYR A 68 -19.48 2.12 -7.11
CA TYR A 68 -18.03 1.91 -6.99
C TYR A 68 -17.65 0.61 -6.26
N ILE A 69 -18.64 -0.18 -5.80
CA ILE A 69 -18.42 -1.43 -5.06
C ILE A 69 -17.52 -2.42 -5.82
N TYR A 70 -17.53 -2.48 -7.14
CA TYR A 70 -16.65 -3.44 -7.86
C TYR A 70 -15.25 -2.87 -8.17
N TRP A 71 -15.08 -1.54 -8.11
CA TRP A 71 -13.82 -0.89 -8.44
C TRP A 71 -12.76 -1.05 -7.35
N HIS A 72 -13.17 -1.22 -6.08
CA HIS A 72 -12.23 -1.40 -4.99
C HIS A 72 -11.40 -2.68 -5.17
N GLU A 73 -12.00 -3.78 -5.64
CA GLU A 73 -11.31 -5.05 -5.86
C GLU A 73 -10.21 -4.91 -6.92
N ALA A 74 -10.52 -4.23 -8.04
CA ALA A 74 -9.55 -3.97 -9.10
C ALA A 74 -8.37 -3.11 -8.61
N ILE A 75 -8.65 -2.05 -7.84
CA ILE A 75 -7.63 -1.14 -7.29
C ILE A 75 -6.74 -1.88 -6.28
N VAL A 76 -7.33 -2.68 -5.39
CA VAL A 76 -6.56 -3.52 -4.45
C VAL A 76 -5.71 -4.52 -5.22
N ALA A 77 -6.26 -5.19 -6.24
CA ALA A 77 -5.53 -6.16 -7.05
C ALA A 77 -4.31 -5.54 -7.74
N ILE A 78 -4.45 -4.32 -8.29
CA ILE A 78 -3.34 -3.56 -8.85
C ILE A 78 -2.27 -3.27 -7.79
N GLY A 79 -2.68 -2.81 -6.61
CA GLY A 79 -1.76 -2.55 -5.49
C GLY A 79 -0.99 -3.80 -5.06
N VAL A 80 -1.69 -4.94 -4.93
CA VAL A 80 -1.08 -6.24 -4.60
C VAL A 80 -0.12 -6.69 -5.70
N MET A 81 -0.48 -6.52 -6.96
CA MET A 81 0.38 -6.88 -8.10
C MET A 81 1.69 -6.09 -8.09
N ILE A 82 1.62 -4.76 -7.89
CA ILE A 82 2.79 -3.90 -7.79
C ILE A 82 3.63 -4.30 -6.58
N ALA A 83 3.01 -4.57 -5.43
CA ALA A 83 3.71 -5.03 -4.23
C ALA A 83 4.46 -6.35 -4.48
N LEU A 84 3.82 -7.30 -5.17
CA LEU A 84 4.40 -8.60 -5.49
C LEU A 84 5.58 -8.48 -6.45
N ILE A 85 5.43 -7.72 -7.54
CA ILE A 85 6.51 -7.45 -8.50
C ILE A 85 7.70 -6.81 -7.77
N THR A 86 7.43 -5.79 -6.95
CA THR A 86 8.47 -5.11 -6.16
C THR A 86 9.18 -6.10 -5.23
N THR A 87 8.44 -6.99 -4.59
CA THR A 87 8.98 -8.03 -3.70
C THR A 87 9.85 -9.02 -4.47
N ILE A 88 9.41 -9.52 -5.63
CA ILE A 88 10.18 -10.45 -6.45
C ILE A 88 11.49 -9.80 -6.93
N VAL A 89 11.42 -8.57 -7.43
CA VAL A 89 12.60 -7.82 -7.88
C VAL A 89 13.57 -7.60 -6.72
N TYR A 90 13.05 -7.27 -5.54
CA TYR A 90 13.85 -7.09 -4.33
C TYR A 90 14.59 -8.36 -3.92
N TRP A 91 13.89 -9.49 -3.79
CA TRP A 91 14.50 -10.76 -3.43
C TRP A 91 15.46 -11.29 -4.51
N GLY A 92 15.12 -11.09 -5.79
CA GLY A 92 16.00 -11.44 -6.90
C GLY A 92 17.32 -10.67 -6.87
N TRP A 93 17.27 -9.38 -6.54
CA TRP A 93 18.48 -8.58 -6.33
C TRP A 93 19.29 -9.07 -5.12
N LEU A 94 18.64 -9.28 -3.98
CA LEU A 94 19.29 -9.71 -2.74
C LEU A 94 20.04 -11.05 -2.91
N LEU A 95 19.41 -12.03 -3.58
CA LEU A 95 20.02 -13.33 -3.86
C LEU A 95 21.20 -13.24 -4.83
N SER A 96 21.12 -12.36 -5.82
CA SER A 96 22.19 -12.10 -6.79
C SER A 96 23.41 -11.45 -6.11
N ASP A 97 23.17 -10.46 -5.26
CA ASP A 97 24.22 -9.77 -4.52
C ASP A 97 24.92 -10.72 -3.53
N HIS A 98 24.15 -11.52 -2.78
CA HIS A 98 24.70 -12.52 -1.87
C HIS A 98 25.55 -13.58 -2.59
N ARG A 99 25.18 -13.97 -3.81
CA ARG A 99 25.98 -14.89 -4.64
C ARG A 99 27.30 -14.27 -5.11
N LYS A 100 27.38 -12.94 -5.30
CA LYS A 100 28.62 -12.25 -5.72
C LYS A 100 29.62 -12.04 -4.59
N MET A 101 29.19 -12.14 -3.34
CA MET A 101 30.06 -12.03 -2.16
C MET A 101 30.64 -13.37 -1.70
N LYS A 102 30.27 -14.49 -2.34
CA LYS A 102 30.90 -15.80 -2.19
C LYS A 102 31.92 -16.01 -3.31
#